data_AF-A0A1V5V7W8-F1
#
_entry.id   AF-A0A1V5V7W8-F1
#
_cell.length_a   1.000
_cell.length_b   1.000
_cell.length_c   1.000
_cell.angle_alpha   90.00
_cell.angle_beta   90.00
_cell.angle_gamma   90.00
#
_symmetry.space_group_name_H-M   'P 1'
#
loop_
_entity.id
_entity.type
_entity.pdbx_description
1 polymer ?
#
loop_
_entity_poly.entity_id
_entity_poly.type
_entity_poly.pdbx_seq_one_letter_code
_entity_poly.pdbx_strand_id
1 'polypeptide(L)'
;MHLVFCLGIFLALQITAALFFKWSSLAPACYWPGFILGNLFGMGSILLLIQLHRQMDPASVLGITTGASFIFCQVALLLVFRQGIPLAGWVGIALILAGTLVFAFYSPTVKS
;
A
#
# COMPACT_ATOMS: atom_id res chain seq x y z
N MET A 1 20.48 0.56 3.68
CA MET A 1 19.97 1.09 2.39
C MET A 1 18.99 0.15 1.67
N HIS A 2 18.94 -1.15 1.98
CA HIS A 2 18.00 -2.08 1.33
C HIS A 2 16.52 -1.88 1.72
N LEU A 3 16.22 -1.54 2.98
CA LEU A 3 14.85 -1.54 3.52
C LEU A 3 13.97 -0.45 2.90
N VAL A 4 14.43 0.81 2.91
CA VAL A 4 13.70 1.96 2.33
C VAL A 4 13.46 1.75 0.83
N PHE A 5 14.42 1.17 0.13
CA PHE A 5 14.29 0.85 -1.29
C PHE A 5 13.24 -0.24 -1.54
N CYS A 6 13.28 -1.35 -0.78
CA CYS A 6 12.25 -2.40 -0.85
C CYS A 6 10.85 -1.85 -0.53
N LEU A 7 10.75 -0.98 0.47
CA LEU A 7 9.50 -0.34 0.88
C LEU A 7 8.98 0.62 -0.21
N GLY A 8 9.86 1.40 -0.84
CA GLY A 8 9.50 2.27 -1.96
C GLY A 8 8.97 1.50 -3.16
N ILE A 9 9.62 0.40 -3.55
CA ILE A 9 9.13 -0.46 -4.64
C ILE A 9 7.81 -1.12 -4.24
N PHE A 10 7.69 -1.62 -3.01
CA PHE A 10 6.46 -2.21 -2.50
C PHE A 10 5.27 -1.24 -2.62
N LEU A 11 5.47 0.02 -2.23
CA LEU A 11 4.46 1.06 -2.35
C LEU A 11 4.10 1.36 -3.80
N ALA A 12 5.09 1.46 -4.70
CA ALA A 12 4.84 1.68 -6.12
C ALA A 12 3.97 0.54 -6.70
N LEU A 13 4.31 -0.71 -6.36
CA LEU A 13 3.53 -1.88 -6.78
C LEU A 13 2.10 -1.84 -6.23
N GLN A 14 1.91 -1.47 -4.97
CA GLN A 14 0.57 -1.36 -4.39
C GLN A 14 -0.27 -0.26 -5.01
N ILE A 15 0.33 0.91 -5.29
CA ILE A 15 -0.34 1.99 -6.00
C ILE A 15 -0.78 1.51 -7.39
N THR A 16 0.11 0.86 -8.14
CA THR A 16 -0.23 0.35 -9.48
C THR A 16 -1.33 -0.70 -9.42
N ALA A 17 -1.28 -1.63 -8.45
CA ALA A 17 -2.31 -2.64 -8.27
C ALA A 17 -3.68 -2.01 -7.96
N ALA A 18 -3.73 -1.03 -7.05
CA ALA A 18 -4.96 -0.32 -6.71
C ALA A 18 -5.56 0.42 -7.91
N LEU A 19 -4.73 1.05 -8.75
CA LEU A 19 -5.19 1.71 -9.97
C LEU A 19 -5.76 0.71 -10.99
N PHE A 20 -5.10 -0.44 -11.19
CA PHE A 20 -5.60 -1.48 -12.09
C PHE A 20 -6.89 -2.14 -11.58
N PHE A 21 -7.02 -2.34 -10.27
CA PHE A 21 -8.28 -2.82 -9.69
C PHE A 21 -9.42 -1.81 -9.85
N LYS A 22 -9.13 -0.51 -9.67
CA LYS A 22 -10.13 0.52 -9.94
C LYS A 22 -10.53 0.56 -11.41
N TRP A 23 -9.55 0.47 -12.32
CA TRP A 23 -9.80 0.45 -13.76
C TRP A 23 -10.61 -0.79 -14.19
N SER A 24 -10.31 -1.96 -13.61
CA SER A 24 -11.07 -3.20 -13.80
C SER A 24 -12.56 -3.03 -13.47
N SER A 25 -12.88 -2.17 -12.49
CA SER A 25 -14.25 -1.90 -12.07
C SER A 25 -15.03 -0.94 -13.00
N LEU A 26 -14.40 -0.29 -13.97
CA LEU A 26 -15.04 0.76 -14.78
C LEU A 26 -15.82 0.22 -15.97
N ALA A 27 -15.38 -0.90 -16.56
CA ALA A 27 -16.02 -1.47 -17.74
C ALA A 27 -15.90 -3.01 -17.74
N PRO A 28 -16.94 -3.74 -18.18
CA PRO A 28 -16.87 -5.21 -18.28
C PRO A 28 -15.71 -5.72 -19.15
N ALA A 29 -15.36 -4.97 -20.20
CA ALA A 29 -14.26 -5.30 -21.11
C ALA A 29 -12.87 -5.20 -20.44
N CYS A 30 -12.73 -4.37 -19.41
CA CYS A 30 -11.47 -4.15 -18.68
C CYS A 30 -11.35 -5.02 -17.42
N TYR A 31 -12.39 -5.80 -17.11
CA TYR A 31 -12.46 -6.58 -15.87
C TYR A 31 -11.29 -7.56 -15.73
N TRP A 32 -11.17 -8.50 -16.69
CA TRP A 32 -10.13 -9.52 -16.67
C TRP A 32 -8.70 -8.97 -16.81
N PRO A 33 -8.41 -8.03 -17.74
CA PRO A 33 -7.08 -7.43 -17.83
C PRO A 33 -6.67 -6.72 -16.54
N GLY A 34 -7.55 -5.90 -15.96
CA GLY A 34 -7.25 -5.18 -14.72
C GLY A 34 -7.12 -6.10 -13.51
N PHE A 35 -7.89 -7.20 -13.46
CA PHE A 35 -7.74 -8.23 -12.42
C PHE A 35 -6.39 -8.94 -12.50
N ILE A 36 -5.98 -9.36 -13.70
CA ILE A 36 -4.70 -10.07 -13.90
C ILE A 36 -3.53 -9.14 -13.58
N LEU A 37 -3.55 -7.90 -14.11
CA LEU A 37 -2.49 -6.92 -13.87
C LEU A 37 -2.42 -6.55 -12.39
N GLY A 38 -3.55 -6.26 -11.75
CA GLY A 38 -3.60 -5.92 -10.33
C GLY A 38 -3.00 -7.03 -9.45
N ASN A 39 -3.34 -8.29 -9.72
CA ASN A 39 -2.78 -9.43 -9.01
C ASN A 39 -1.30 -9.67 -9.31
N LEU A 40 -0.83 -9.43 -10.55
CA LEU A 40 0.58 -9.56 -10.90
C LEU A 40 1.45 -8.61 -10.05
N PHE A 41 1.05 -7.33 -9.98
CA PHE A 41 1.73 -6.34 -9.15
C PHE A 41 1.57 -6.64 -7.65
N GLY A 42 0.39 -7.08 -7.23
CA GLY A 42 0.10 -7.52 -5.86
C GLY A 42 1.01 -8.68 -5.42
N MET A 43 1.11 -9.74 -6.20
CA MET A 43 2.00 -10.88 -5.93
C MET A 43 3.47 -10.46 -5.90
N GLY A 44 3.89 -9.58 -6.82
CA GLY A 44 5.24 -9.02 -6.81
C GLY A 44 5.56 -8.29 -5.50
N SER A 45 4.58 -7.56 -4.95
CA SER A 45 4.74 -6.85 -3.67
C SER A 45 4.90 -7.79 -2.48
N ILE A 46 4.31 -9.00 -2.51
CA ILE A 46 4.41 -9.99 -1.43
C ILE A 46 5.87 -10.45 -1.24
N LEU A 47 6.63 -10.60 -2.33
CA LEU A 47 8.05 -10.99 -2.23
C LEU A 47 8.88 -9.94 -1.46
N LEU A 48 8.59 -8.66 -1.67
CA LEU A 48 9.22 -7.56 -0.93
C LEU A 48 8.73 -7.49 0.51
N LEU A 49 7.45 -7.79 0.74
CA LEU A 49 6.88 -7.88 2.08
C LEU A 49 7.56 -8.98 2.91
N ILE A 50 7.85 -10.14 2.32
CA ILE A 50 8.60 -11.22 2.97
C ILE A 50 10.01 -10.74 3.35
N GLN A 51 10.69 -10.00 2.47
CA GLN A 51 12.00 -9.42 2.77
C GLN A 51 11.93 -8.45 3.96
N LEU A 52 10.89 -7.62 4.04
CA LEU A 52 10.67 -6.68 5.15
C LEU A 52 10.41 -7.40 6.48
N HIS A 53 9.63 -8.49 6.47
CA HIS A 53 9.39 -9.33 7.64
C HIS A 53 10.65 -9.99 8.20
N ARG A 54 11.71 -10.14 7.40
CA ARG A 54 12.99 -10.66 7.90
C ARG A 54 13.80 -9.62 8.69
N GLN A 55 13.44 -8.34 8.62
CA GLN A 55 14.23 -7.24 9.18
C GLN A 55 13.53 -6.48 10.30
N MET A 56 12.22 -6.63 10.44
CA MET A 56 11.40 -5.91 11.42
C MET A 56 10.34 -6.84 12.01
N ASP A 57 9.82 -6.48 13.17
CA ASP A 57 8.72 -7.19 13.81
C ASP A 57 7.48 -7.21 12.88
N PRO A 58 6.74 -8.34 12.79
CA PRO A 58 5.58 -8.45 11.90
C PRO A 58 4.52 -7.37 12.10
N ALA A 59 4.26 -6.93 13.34
CA ALA A 59 3.27 -5.88 13.59
C ALA A 59 3.74 -4.54 13.01
N SER A 60 5.03 -4.26 13.14
CA SER A 60 5.67 -3.07 12.58
C SER A 60 5.63 -3.06 11.05
N VAL A 61 6.00 -4.19 10.43
CA VAL A 61 5.96 -4.30 8.96
C VAL A 61 4.55 -4.07 8.45
N LEU A 62 3.56 -4.81 8.97
CA LEU A 62 2.18 -4.71 8.52
C LEU A 62 1.59 -3.32 8.78
N GLY A 63 1.86 -2.72 9.94
CA GLY A 63 1.38 -1.39 10.28
C GLY A 63 1.94 -0.31 9.35
N ILE A 64 3.23 -0.38 9.03
CA ILE A 64 3.88 0.58 8.13
C ILE A 64 3.45 0.35 6.68
N THR A 65 3.54 -0.89 6.18
CA THR A 65 3.28 -1.20 4.77
C THR A 65 1.82 -1.01 4.41
N THR A 66 0.90 -1.47 5.27
CA THR A 66 -0.54 -1.37 5.00
C THR A 66 -1.01 0.07 5.12
N GLY A 67 -0.60 0.78 6.18
CA GLY A 67 -1.01 2.16 6.39
C GLY A 67 -0.44 3.11 5.35
N ALA A 68 0.85 2.98 5.01
CA ALA A 68 1.45 3.75 3.94
C ALA A 68 0.77 3.44 2.59
N SER A 69 0.62 2.15 2.23
CA SER A 69 -0.03 1.79 0.97
C SER A 69 -1.45 2.34 0.88
N PHE A 70 -2.22 2.27 1.96
CA PHE A 70 -3.57 2.82 1.99
C PHE A 70 -3.56 4.33 1.68
N ILE A 71 -2.75 5.12 2.39
CA ILE A 71 -2.69 6.58 2.19
C ILE A 71 -2.30 6.91 0.75
N PHE A 72 -1.25 6.27 0.23
CA PHE A 72 -0.77 6.52 -1.12
C PHE A 72 -1.77 6.05 -2.19
N CYS A 73 -2.46 4.94 -1.99
CA CYS A 73 -3.52 4.48 -2.88
C CYS A 73 -4.70 5.46 -2.88
N GLN A 74 -5.11 5.99 -1.73
CA GLN A 74 -6.18 6.99 -1.67
C GLN A 74 -5.80 8.27 -2.42
N VAL A 75 -4.56 8.74 -2.28
CA VAL A 75 -4.04 9.89 -3.06
C VAL A 75 -3.99 9.56 -4.55
N ALA A 76 -3.54 8.38 -4.94
CA ALA A 76 -3.47 7.98 -6.35
C ALA A 76 -4.88 7.87 -6.98
N LEU A 77 -5.85 7.31 -6.27
CA LEU A 77 -7.24 7.23 -6.71
C LEU A 77 -7.89 8.62 -6.82
N LEU A 78 -7.59 9.52 -5.88
CA LEU A 78 -8.00 10.92 -5.94
C LEU A 78 -7.40 11.63 -7.17
N LEU A 79 -6.12 11.41 -7.49
CA LEU A 79 -5.45 12.07 -8.61
C LEU A 79 -5.88 11.52 -9.98
N VAL A 80 -5.94 10.20 -10.13
CA VAL A 80 -6.18 9.54 -11.42
C VAL A 80 -7.67 9.47 -11.75
N PHE A 81 -8.49 9.06 -10.78
CA PHE A 81 -9.93 8.85 -10.99
C PHE A 81 -10.78 9.99 -10.46
N ARG A 82 -10.17 11.05 -9.90
CA ARG A 82 -10.88 12.19 -9.27
C ARG A 82 -11.92 11.73 -8.26
N GLN A 83 -11.62 10.62 -7.57
CA GLN A 83 -12.55 10.04 -6.61
C GLN A 83 -12.62 10.93 -5.37
N GLY A 84 -13.76 11.60 -5.17
CA GLY A 84 -13.98 12.47 -4.03
C GLY A 84 -13.84 11.71 -2.71
N ILE A 85 -12.97 12.20 -1.82
CA ILE A 85 -12.81 11.66 -0.47
C ILE A 85 -13.75 12.45 0.44
N PRO A 86 -14.75 11.81 1.07
CA PRO A 86 -15.65 12.50 2.00
C PRO A 86 -14.87 12.97 3.23
N LEU A 87 -15.41 13.94 3.97
CA LEU A 87 -14.75 14.55 5.13
C LEU A 87 -14.39 13.51 6.22
N ALA A 88 -15.27 12.53 6.45
CA ALA A 88 -14.99 11.38 7.32
C ALA A 88 -13.82 10.50 6.81
N GLY A 89 -13.63 10.42 5.49
CA GLY A 89 -12.50 9.70 4.88
C GLY A 89 -11.16 10.34 5.20
N TRP A 90 -11.09 11.67 5.27
CA TRP A 90 -9.89 12.40 5.69
C TRP A 90 -9.53 12.14 7.15
N VAL A 91 -10.54 12.04 8.02
CA VAL A 91 -10.33 11.65 9.43
C VAL A 91 -9.74 10.24 9.51
N GLY A 92 -10.27 9.29 8.74
CA GLY A 92 -9.71 7.94 8.63
C GLY A 92 -8.26 7.93 8.14
N ILE A 93 -7.94 8.70 7.10
CA ILE A 93 -6.57 8.84 6.58
C ILE A 93 -5.63 9.40 7.65
N ALA A 94 -6.07 10.42 8.41
CA ALA A 94 -5.28 11.02 9.48
C ALA A 94 -4.99 10.01 10.62
N LEU A 95 -5.99 9.22 11.03
CA LEU A 95 -5.83 8.15 12.02
C LEU A 95 -4.86 7.06 11.55
N ILE A 96 -4.97 6.64 10.29
CA ILE A 96 -4.06 5.65 9.71
C ILE A 96 -2.64 6.21 9.68
N LEU A 97 -2.45 7.45 9.23
CA LEU A 97 -1.15 8.11 9.23
C LEU A 97 -0.54 8.15 10.63
N ALA A 98 -1.32 8.55 11.64
CA ALA A 98 -0.87 8.57 13.03
C ALA A 98 -0.43 7.18 13.51
N GLY A 99 -1.24 6.14 13.26
CA GLY A 99 -0.89 4.76 13.60
C GLY A 99 0.38 4.28 12.90
N THR A 100 0.51 4.53 11.60
CA THR A 100 1.70 4.18 10.80
C THR A 100 2.96 4.87 11.34
N LEU A 101 2.87 6.15 11.74
CA LEU A 101 4.00 6.87 12.32
C LEU A 101 4.38 6.31 13.70
N VAL A 102 3.41 5.95 14.54
CA VAL A 102 3.69 5.29 15.83
C VAL A 102 4.47 4.00 15.61
N PHE A 103 4.05 3.15 14.66
CA PHE A 103 4.85 1.98 14.30
C PHE A 103 6.23 2.40 13.80
N ALA A 104 6.33 3.29 12.82
CA ALA A 104 7.62 3.70 12.24
C ALA A 104 8.65 4.21 13.27
N PHE A 105 8.22 4.90 14.33
CA PHE A 105 9.12 5.44 15.36
C PHE A 105 9.34 4.54 16.57
N TYR A 106 8.38 3.68 16.91
CA TYR A 106 8.43 2.84 18.12
C TYR A 106 8.59 1.34 17.82
N SER A 107 8.81 0.97 16.55
CA SER A 107 9.12 -0.41 16.15
C SER A 107 10.34 -0.96 16.88
N PRO A 108 10.21 -2.02 17.69
CA PRO A 108 11.38 -2.75 18.15
C PRO A 108 12.06 -3.41 16.94
N THR A 109 13.32 -3.06 16.69
CA THR A 109 14.14 -3.75 15.69
C THR A 109 14.39 -5.17 16.16
N VAL A 110 13.87 -6.17 15.43
CA VAL A 110 14.21 -7.57 15.68
C VAL A 110 15.68 -7.74 15.30
N LYS A 111 16.55 -7.84 16.30
CA LYS A 111 17.94 -8.26 16.07
C LYS A 111 17.92 -9.73 15.66
N SER A 112 18.15 -9.99 14.37
CA SER A 112 18.50 -11.34 13.89
C SER A 112 19.88 -11.73 14.40
#